data_AF-A0A953MR27-F1
#
_entry.id   AF-A0A953MR27-F1
#
_cell.length_a   1.000
_cell.length_b   1.000
_cell.length_c   1.000
_cell.angle_alpha   90.00
_cell.angle_beta   90.00
_cell.angle_gamma   90.00
#
_symmetry.space_group_name_H-M   'P 1'
#
loop_
_entity.id
_entity.type
_entity.pdbx_description
1 polymer ?
#
loop_
_entity_poly.entity_id
_entity_poly.type
_entity_poly.pdbx_seq_one_letter_code
_entity_poly.pdbx_strand_id
1 'polypeptide(L)'
;HLMDATPLTLGQEFSGYVQQLTNGLERIDLCLPHLYELALGGTAVGTGLNTHPQFAVKSAEKISEITGLPFITGRNKFEGLAGHDALVACHGILKTLAASLMKIANDVRWLGSGPRCGIGELALPENEPGSSIMPGKVNPTQPEALTMVCAQVFGNDVAVNIGGASGNFELNVFKPVIIFNVLQSIRLLADACESFTDNCIVGIQANEANIKKHLTNSLMLVTSLNPHIGYDNAAKVAKKAHKENKTLKEAVVELGLLTEEKFDEVVRPEKMIGPKA
;
A
#
# COMPACT_ATOMS: atom_id res chain seq x y z
N HIS A 1 -8.57 12.80 -6.81
CA HIS A 1 -9.87 13.40 -7.16
C HIS A 1 -10.72 12.57 -8.12
N LEU A 2 -10.27 11.38 -8.57
CA LEU A 2 -11.03 10.46 -9.44
C LEU A 2 -11.44 11.04 -10.82
N MET A 3 -10.90 12.20 -11.19
CA MET A 3 -11.07 12.80 -12.51
C MET A 3 -9.90 12.40 -13.40
N ASP A 4 -10.15 12.30 -14.70
CA ASP A 4 -9.12 12.12 -15.72
C ASP A 4 -7.95 13.09 -15.52
N ALA A 5 -6.73 12.58 -15.70
CA ALA A 5 -5.49 13.33 -15.54
C ALA A 5 -4.50 13.05 -16.69
N THR A 6 -3.32 13.65 -16.64
CA THR A 6 -2.24 13.38 -17.59
C THR A 6 -1.78 11.92 -17.51
N PRO A 7 -1.30 11.33 -18.62
CA PRO A 7 -0.96 9.92 -18.68
C PRO A 7 0.27 9.58 -17.83
N LEU A 8 0.31 8.33 -17.38
CA LEU A 8 1.47 7.61 -16.86
C LEU A 8 1.38 6.16 -17.32
N THR A 9 2.49 5.43 -17.23
CA THR A 9 2.49 3.98 -17.49
C THR A 9 2.00 3.21 -16.26
N LEU A 10 1.40 2.03 -16.47
CA LEU A 10 1.11 1.11 -15.36
C LEU A 10 2.37 0.74 -14.56
N GLY A 11 3.53 0.66 -15.22
CA GLY A 11 4.81 0.46 -14.54
C GLY A 11 5.16 1.59 -13.56
N GLN A 12 4.93 2.85 -13.95
CA GLN A 12 5.12 3.99 -13.04
C GLN A 12 4.13 3.95 -11.87
N GLU A 13 2.88 3.61 -12.12
CA GLU A 13 1.88 3.44 -11.06
C GLU A 13 2.29 2.35 -10.05
N PHE A 14 2.61 1.16 -10.53
CA PHE A 14 3.05 0.04 -9.70
C PHE A 14 4.39 0.32 -9.00
N SER A 15 5.28 1.13 -9.58
CA SER A 15 6.51 1.55 -8.91
C SER A 15 6.23 2.34 -7.62
N GLY A 16 5.12 3.08 -7.57
CA GLY A 16 4.66 3.74 -6.35
C GLY A 16 4.29 2.72 -5.26
N TYR A 17 3.61 1.64 -5.62
CA TYR A 17 3.27 0.55 -4.70
C TYR A 17 4.53 -0.12 -4.16
N VAL A 18 5.48 -0.44 -5.05
CA VAL A 18 6.79 -1.00 -4.68
C VAL A 18 7.49 -0.10 -3.67
N GLN A 19 7.56 1.22 -3.92
CA GLN A 19 8.22 2.14 -3.00
C GLN A 19 7.51 2.22 -1.64
N GLN A 20 6.17 2.16 -1.61
CA GLN A 20 5.43 2.10 -0.34
C GLN A 20 5.80 0.88 0.49
N LEU A 21 5.99 -0.29 -0.15
CA LEU A 21 6.40 -1.53 0.49
C LEU A 21 7.87 -1.50 0.93
N THR A 22 8.78 -1.01 0.09
CA THR A 22 10.21 -0.81 0.43
C THR A 22 10.36 0.04 1.68
N ASN A 23 9.69 1.20 1.72
CA ASN A 23 9.70 2.06 2.91
C ASN A 23 9.00 1.41 4.12
N GLY A 24 8.09 0.46 3.88
CA GLY A 24 7.44 -0.33 4.93
C GLY A 24 8.43 -1.28 5.61
N LEU A 25 9.22 -2.01 4.81
CA LEU A 25 10.27 -2.91 5.31
C LEU A 25 11.35 -2.16 6.10
N GLU A 26 11.83 -1.02 5.57
CA GLU A 26 12.81 -0.18 6.27
C GLU A 26 12.29 0.26 7.66
N ARG A 27 11.00 0.62 7.77
CA ARG A 27 10.40 1.00 9.06
C ARG A 27 10.35 -0.17 10.03
N ILE A 28 10.09 -1.39 9.55
CA ILE A 28 10.11 -2.60 10.39
C ILE A 28 11.52 -2.82 10.93
N ASP A 29 12.54 -2.79 10.06
CA ASP A 29 13.92 -2.99 10.48
C ASP A 29 14.37 -1.98 11.54
N LEU A 30 13.90 -0.73 11.45
CA LEU A 30 14.21 0.32 12.42
C LEU A 30 13.65 0.07 13.82
N CYS A 31 12.59 -0.72 14.00
CA CYS A 31 12.05 -1.01 15.34
C CYS A 31 12.62 -2.26 16.01
N LEU A 32 13.22 -3.16 15.22
CA LEU A 32 13.79 -4.42 15.73
C LEU A 32 14.79 -4.23 16.88
N PRO A 33 15.72 -3.24 16.87
CA PRO A 33 16.67 -3.05 17.97
C PRO A 33 16.01 -2.89 19.34
N HIS A 34 14.84 -2.26 19.41
CA HIS A 34 14.10 -2.08 20.67
C HIS A 34 13.36 -3.35 21.10
N LEU A 35 12.90 -4.16 20.15
CA LEU A 35 12.26 -5.46 20.44
C LEU A 35 13.26 -6.52 20.90
N TYR A 36 14.56 -6.35 20.59
CA TYR A 36 15.62 -7.23 21.06
C TYR A 36 16.04 -6.97 22.52
N GLU A 37 15.56 -5.90 23.16
CA GLU A 37 15.84 -5.62 24.56
C GLU A 37 14.95 -6.45 25.50
N LEU A 38 15.56 -7.34 26.28
CA LEU A 38 14.85 -8.24 27.20
C LEU A 38 14.78 -7.71 28.63
N ALA A 39 13.59 -7.70 29.20
CA ALA A 39 13.35 -7.37 30.62
C ALA A 39 13.80 -8.48 31.61
N LEU A 40 14.31 -9.62 31.12
CA LEU A 40 14.81 -10.71 31.97
C LEU A 40 15.86 -10.21 32.96
N GLY A 41 15.77 -10.68 34.21
CA GLY A 41 16.61 -10.25 35.32
C GLY A 41 16.13 -8.98 36.03
N GLY A 42 15.09 -8.29 35.55
CA GLY A 42 14.45 -7.20 36.29
C GLY A 42 13.72 -7.66 37.56
N THR A 43 13.30 -8.93 37.62
CA THR A 43 12.56 -9.54 38.74
C THR A 43 11.24 -8.80 39.03
N ALA A 44 10.90 -8.52 40.30
CA ALA A 44 9.59 -7.99 40.68
C ALA A 44 9.35 -6.55 40.20
N VAL A 45 10.35 -5.67 40.34
CA VAL A 45 10.18 -4.22 40.15
C VAL A 45 11.32 -3.56 39.35
N GLY A 46 12.22 -4.35 38.78
CA GLY A 46 13.33 -3.85 37.95
C GLY A 46 14.71 -3.85 38.63
N THR A 47 14.77 -4.04 39.95
CA THR A 47 16.02 -3.97 40.73
C THR A 47 16.92 -5.20 40.58
N GLY A 48 16.38 -6.33 40.13
CA GLY A 48 17.09 -7.61 40.13
C GLY A 48 17.17 -8.29 41.50
N LEU A 49 16.34 -7.89 42.47
CA LEU A 49 16.29 -8.54 43.78
C LEU A 49 16.05 -10.06 43.63
N ASN A 50 16.83 -10.86 44.34
CA ASN A 50 16.77 -12.33 44.31
C ASN A 50 17.18 -12.98 42.97
N THR A 51 17.87 -12.27 42.07
CA THR A 51 18.54 -12.88 40.91
C THR A 51 20.05 -12.86 41.03
N HIS A 52 20.73 -13.75 40.30
CA HIS A 52 22.19 -13.75 40.24
C HIS A 52 22.67 -12.56 39.38
N PRO A 53 23.74 -11.83 39.75
CA PRO A 53 24.20 -10.64 39.01
C PRO A 53 24.47 -10.85 37.51
N GLN A 54 24.84 -12.07 37.12
CA GLN A 54 25.10 -12.43 35.72
C GLN A 54 23.87 -12.97 34.97
N PHE A 55 22.74 -13.21 35.64
CA PHE A 55 21.59 -13.90 35.06
C PHE A 55 21.04 -13.17 33.83
N ALA A 56 20.84 -11.85 33.92
CA ALA A 56 20.23 -11.07 32.86
C ALA A 56 21.03 -11.12 31.55
N VAL A 57 22.35 -10.91 31.63
CA VAL A 57 23.27 -10.92 30.48
C VAL A 57 23.38 -12.33 29.90
N LYS A 58 23.69 -13.33 30.74
CA LYS A 58 23.85 -14.72 30.27
C LYS A 58 22.57 -15.31 29.68
N SER A 59 21.41 -14.93 30.21
CA SER A 59 20.13 -15.40 29.65
C SER A 59 19.86 -14.78 28.29
N ALA A 60 20.13 -13.48 28.11
CA ALA A 60 20.00 -12.83 26.80
C ALA A 60 20.97 -13.44 25.78
N GLU A 61 22.24 -13.63 26.14
CA GLU A 61 23.23 -14.33 25.31
C GLU A 61 22.74 -15.72 24.90
N LYS A 62 22.19 -16.50 25.84
CA LYS A 62 21.69 -17.83 25.54
C LYS A 62 20.46 -17.80 24.62
N ILE A 63 19.57 -16.83 24.79
CA ILE A 63 18.42 -16.63 23.88
C ILE A 63 18.91 -16.25 22.48
N SER A 64 19.92 -15.40 22.37
CA SER A 64 20.54 -15.04 21.08
C SER A 64 21.17 -16.25 20.39
N GLU A 65 21.87 -17.10 21.14
CA GLU A 65 22.43 -18.36 20.62
C GLU A 65 21.32 -19.30 20.09
N ILE A 66 20.22 -19.45 20.83
CA ILE A 66 19.11 -20.35 20.46
C ILE A 66 18.36 -19.85 19.22
N THR A 67 18.15 -18.54 19.13
CA THR A 67 17.30 -17.94 18.08
C THR A 67 18.07 -17.47 16.85
N GLY A 68 19.38 -17.26 16.97
CA GLY A 68 20.19 -16.59 15.96
C GLY A 68 19.90 -15.09 15.82
N LEU A 69 19.09 -14.50 16.71
CA LEU A 69 18.72 -13.09 16.71
C LEU A 69 19.51 -12.32 17.77
N PRO A 70 19.78 -11.01 17.58
CA PRO A 70 20.69 -10.25 18.44
C PRO A 70 19.99 -9.74 19.72
N PHE A 71 19.36 -10.63 20.49
CA PHE A 71 18.77 -10.28 21.78
C PHE A 71 19.83 -9.80 22.77
N ILE A 72 19.49 -8.76 23.53
CA ILE A 72 20.34 -8.17 24.55
C ILE A 72 19.55 -7.97 25.83
N THR A 73 20.23 -7.85 26.96
CA THR A 73 19.57 -7.44 28.20
C THR A 73 19.16 -5.97 28.08
N GLY A 74 17.92 -5.63 28.48
CA GLY A 74 17.42 -4.27 28.33
C GLY A 74 18.22 -3.26 29.14
N ARG A 75 18.44 -2.06 28.59
CA ARG A 75 19.31 -1.03 29.20
C ARG A 75 18.76 -0.52 30.53
N ASN A 76 17.44 -0.51 30.67
CA ASN A 76 16.74 -0.12 31.88
C ASN A 76 15.59 -1.11 32.16
N LYS A 77 15.67 -1.84 33.28
CA LYS A 77 14.66 -2.86 33.64
C LYS A 77 13.37 -2.27 34.17
N PHE A 78 13.40 -1.05 34.71
CA PHE A 78 12.19 -0.35 35.13
C PHE A 78 11.34 -0.01 33.91
N GLU A 79 11.95 0.52 32.85
CA GLU A 79 11.27 0.78 31.58
C GLU A 79 10.67 -0.49 30.96
N GLY A 80 11.46 -1.57 30.80
CA GLY A 80 10.95 -2.81 30.20
C GLY A 80 9.90 -3.58 31.03
N LEU A 81 9.66 -3.19 32.30
CA LEU A 81 8.60 -3.75 33.13
C LEU A 81 7.38 -2.82 33.21
N ALA A 82 7.63 -1.52 33.43
CA ALA A 82 6.62 -0.48 33.62
C ALA A 82 6.00 0.03 32.32
N GLY A 83 6.71 -0.10 31.20
CA GLY A 83 6.28 0.29 29.85
C GLY A 83 6.39 -0.86 28.85
N HIS A 84 5.80 -0.66 27.68
CA HIS A 84 5.89 -1.57 26.52
C HIS A 84 5.98 -0.77 25.23
N ASP A 85 6.70 0.35 25.27
CA ASP A 85 6.70 1.36 24.22
C ASP A 85 7.32 0.82 22.92
N ALA A 86 8.28 -0.11 23.02
CA ALA A 86 8.81 -0.84 21.87
C ALA A 86 7.70 -1.58 21.09
N LEU A 87 6.74 -2.20 21.79
CA LEU A 87 5.59 -2.88 21.16
C LEU A 87 4.56 -1.88 20.62
N VAL A 88 4.33 -0.77 21.31
CA VAL A 88 3.45 0.32 20.83
C VAL A 88 4.02 0.92 19.53
N ALA A 89 5.30 1.27 19.51
CA ALA A 89 5.97 1.81 18.34
C ALA A 89 5.99 0.81 17.17
N CYS A 90 6.29 -0.47 17.45
CA CYS A 90 6.23 -1.53 16.46
C CYS A 90 4.82 -1.64 15.86
N HIS A 91 3.77 -1.64 16.67
CA HIS A 91 2.41 -1.68 16.16
C HIS A 91 2.05 -0.45 15.31
N GLY A 92 2.53 0.74 15.70
CA GLY A 92 2.36 1.96 14.90
C GLY A 92 2.99 1.85 13.50
N ILE A 93 4.08 1.09 13.36
CA ILE A 93 4.70 0.76 12.06
C ILE A 93 3.81 -0.22 11.29
N LEU A 94 3.30 -1.28 11.92
CA LEU A 94 2.36 -2.23 11.29
C LEU A 94 1.09 -1.53 10.79
N LYS A 95 0.53 -0.60 11.57
CA LYS A 95 -0.60 0.25 11.16
C LYS A 95 -0.24 1.13 9.96
N THR A 96 1.01 1.61 9.87
CA THR A 96 1.46 2.39 8.71
C THR A 96 1.60 1.53 7.46
N LEU A 97 2.09 0.29 7.61
CA LEU A 97 2.11 -0.70 6.54
C LEU A 97 0.68 -1.06 6.07
N ALA A 98 -0.24 -1.29 7.01
CA ALA A 98 -1.65 -1.55 6.71
C ALA A 98 -2.31 -0.39 5.93
N ALA A 99 -1.97 0.87 6.23
CA ALA A 99 -2.45 2.01 5.43
C ALA A 99 -1.94 1.98 3.99
N SER A 100 -0.69 1.56 3.78
CA SER A 100 -0.12 1.40 2.43
C SER A 100 -0.78 0.25 1.67
N LEU A 101 -0.92 -0.91 2.32
CA LEU A 101 -1.58 -2.09 1.75
C LEU A 101 -3.06 -1.83 1.42
N MET A 102 -3.78 -1.11 2.29
CA MET A 102 -5.16 -0.69 2.06
C MET A 102 -5.27 0.13 0.76
N LYS A 103 -4.34 1.08 0.53
CA LYS A 103 -4.33 1.88 -0.70
C LYS A 103 -4.06 1.01 -1.92
N ILE A 104 -3.02 0.18 -1.87
CA ILE A 104 -2.63 -0.71 -2.98
C ILE A 104 -3.78 -1.66 -3.35
N ALA A 105 -4.37 -2.34 -2.36
CA ALA A 105 -5.49 -3.26 -2.57
C ALA A 105 -6.72 -2.53 -3.16
N ASN A 106 -7.00 -1.32 -2.70
CA ASN A 106 -8.09 -0.51 -3.25
C ASN A 106 -7.86 -0.12 -4.71
N ASP A 107 -6.64 0.30 -5.07
CA ASP A 107 -6.33 0.64 -6.45
C ASP A 107 -6.48 -0.60 -7.36
N VAL A 108 -5.89 -1.74 -6.98
CA VAL A 108 -6.04 -3.00 -7.73
C VAL A 108 -7.51 -3.39 -7.90
N ARG A 109 -8.31 -3.26 -6.83
CA ARG A 109 -9.75 -3.53 -6.85
C ARG A 109 -10.49 -2.61 -7.83
N TRP A 110 -10.21 -1.31 -7.82
CA TRP A 110 -10.87 -0.34 -8.68
C TRP A 110 -10.44 -0.48 -10.14
N LEU A 111 -9.13 -0.63 -10.40
CA LEU A 111 -8.60 -0.86 -11.74
C LEU A 111 -9.11 -2.17 -12.35
N GLY A 112 -9.37 -3.19 -11.51
CA GLY A 112 -10.00 -4.46 -11.91
C GLY A 112 -11.53 -4.43 -12.04
N SER A 113 -12.19 -3.31 -11.72
CA SER A 113 -13.66 -3.24 -11.73
C SER A 113 -14.23 -3.34 -13.15
N GLY A 114 -15.25 -4.17 -13.35
CA GLY A 114 -15.77 -4.45 -14.69
C GLY A 114 -16.84 -5.56 -14.72
N PRO A 115 -17.07 -6.21 -15.87
CA PRO A 115 -16.25 -6.15 -17.09
C PRO A 115 -16.58 -4.99 -18.05
N ARG A 116 -17.70 -4.27 -17.85
CA ARG A 116 -18.16 -3.24 -18.81
C ARG A 116 -18.53 -1.89 -18.20
N CYS A 117 -18.87 -1.86 -16.91
CA CYS A 117 -19.42 -0.68 -16.24
C CYS A 117 -18.49 -0.16 -15.12
N GLY A 118 -17.20 -0.53 -15.18
CA GLY A 118 -16.16 -0.08 -14.25
C GLY A 118 -14.99 0.54 -15.00
N ILE A 119 -13.83 0.62 -14.34
CA ILE A 119 -12.59 1.14 -14.93
C ILE A 119 -12.00 0.10 -15.90
N GLY A 120 -11.79 -1.13 -15.43
CA GLY A 120 -11.44 -2.30 -16.25
C GLY A 120 -10.07 -2.23 -16.92
N GLU A 121 -9.09 -1.58 -16.30
CA GLU A 121 -7.72 -1.50 -16.81
C GLU A 121 -6.88 -2.74 -16.46
N LEU A 122 -7.25 -3.45 -15.39
CA LEU A 122 -6.63 -4.72 -14.99
C LEU A 122 -7.61 -5.89 -15.17
N ALA A 123 -7.09 -7.03 -15.60
CA ALA A 123 -7.74 -8.33 -15.51
C ALA A 123 -7.13 -9.08 -14.32
N LEU A 124 -7.95 -9.35 -13.31
CA LEU A 124 -7.56 -10.09 -12.11
C LEU A 124 -7.74 -11.60 -12.34
N PRO A 125 -6.92 -12.46 -11.71
CA PRO A 125 -7.09 -13.91 -11.80
C PRO A 125 -8.41 -14.36 -11.16
N GLU A 126 -9.06 -15.36 -11.77
CA GLU A 126 -10.26 -16.01 -11.26
C GLU A 126 -9.87 -17.26 -10.47
N ASN A 127 -9.88 -17.19 -9.13
CA ASN A 127 -9.49 -18.31 -8.27
C ASN A 127 -10.69 -19.16 -7.84
N GLU A 128 -11.83 -18.52 -7.60
CA GLU A 128 -13.07 -19.18 -7.20
C GLU A 128 -14.00 -19.39 -8.41
N PRO A 129 -14.76 -20.50 -8.47
CA PRO A 129 -15.67 -20.74 -9.59
C PRO A 129 -16.70 -19.61 -9.74
N GLY A 130 -16.65 -18.90 -10.86
CA GLY A 130 -17.68 -17.97 -11.28
C GLY A 130 -18.98 -18.68 -11.69
N SER A 131 -20.05 -17.90 -11.88
CA SER A 131 -21.28 -18.42 -12.47
C SER A 131 -21.14 -18.45 -14.00
N SER A 132 -21.44 -19.60 -14.63
CA SER A 132 -21.37 -19.76 -16.10
C SER A 132 -22.29 -18.78 -16.87
N ILE A 133 -23.31 -18.22 -16.22
CA ILE A 133 -24.19 -17.19 -16.79
C ILE A 133 -23.59 -15.77 -16.72
N MET A 134 -22.49 -15.57 -15.98
CA MET A 134 -21.84 -14.27 -15.75
C MET A 134 -20.38 -14.25 -16.26
N PRO A 135 -20.15 -14.45 -17.57
CA PRO A 135 -18.78 -14.49 -18.12
C PRO A 135 -18.04 -13.16 -17.91
N GLY A 136 -16.78 -13.25 -17.49
CA GLY A 136 -15.90 -12.11 -17.26
C GLY A 136 -16.15 -11.34 -15.95
N LYS A 137 -17.11 -11.77 -15.13
CA LYS A 137 -17.27 -11.25 -13.77
C LYS A 137 -16.31 -11.98 -12.84
N VAL A 138 -15.23 -11.29 -12.44
CA VAL A 138 -14.28 -11.76 -11.43
C VAL A 138 -14.38 -10.83 -10.23
N ASN A 139 -14.72 -11.39 -9.05
CA ASN A 139 -14.75 -10.61 -7.83
C ASN A 139 -13.32 -10.46 -7.29
N PRO A 140 -12.92 -9.28 -6.79
CA PRO A 140 -11.58 -9.02 -6.26
C PRO A 140 -11.45 -9.54 -4.81
N THR A 141 -11.63 -10.84 -4.60
CA THR A 141 -11.70 -11.49 -3.27
C THR A 141 -10.43 -11.29 -2.44
N GLN A 142 -9.26 -11.33 -3.07
CA GLN A 142 -7.98 -11.13 -2.38
C GLN A 142 -7.76 -9.66 -1.94
N PRO A 143 -7.98 -8.64 -2.80
CA PRO A 143 -8.08 -7.25 -2.35
C PRO A 143 -9.09 -7.06 -1.20
N GLU A 144 -10.27 -7.69 -1.26
CA GLU A 144 -11.28 -7.59 -0.20
C GLU A 144 -10.74 -8.12 1.13
N ALA A 145 -10.17 -9.34 1.14
CA ALA A 145 -9.56 -9.93 2.33
C ALA A 145 -8.45 -9.04 2.92
N LEU A 146 -7.55 -8.52 2.07
CA LEU A 146 -6.46 -7.64 2.51
C LEU A 146 -6.99 -6.33 3.11
N THR A 147 -8.02 -5.72 2.51
CA THR A 147 -8.62 -4.50 3.08
C THR A 147 -9.31 -4.75 4.42
N MET A 148 -9.95 -5.90 4.62
CA MET A 148 -10.51 -6.29 5.92
C MET A 148 -9.43 -6.49 6.98
N VAL A 149 -8.32 -7.15 6.62
CA VAL A 149 -7.15 -7.28 7.51
C VAL A 149 -6.59 -5.92 7.89
N CYS A 150 -6.45 -4.99 6.94
CA CYS A 150 -5.97 -3.65 7.23
C CYS A 150 -6.88 -2.91 8.24
N ALA A 151 -8.21 -3.05 8.10
CA ALA A 151 -9.16 -2.49 9.06
C ALA A 151 -9.01 -3.11 10.46
N GLN A 152 -8.79 -4.43 10.55
CA GLN A 152 -8.52 -5.11 11.82
C GLN A 152 -7.24 -4.59 12.47
N VAL A 153 -6.17 -4.40 11.70
CA VAL A 153 -4.90 -3.83 12.20
C VAL A 153 -5.09 -2.42 12.76
N PHE A 154 -5.93 -1.58 12.13
CA PHE A 154 -6.24 -0.26 12.68
C PHE A 154 -6.95 -0.34 14.04
N GLY A 155 -7.88 -1.29 14.20
CA GLY A 155 -8.54 -1.53 15.49
C GLY A 155 -7.57 -2.05 16.56
N ASN A 156 -6.71 -2.99 16.19
CA ASN A 156 -5.67 -3.54 17.06
C ASN A 156 -4.71 -2.46 17.55
N ASP A 157 -4.36 -1.49 16.68
CA ASP A 157 -3.49 -0.36 17.03
C ASP A 157 -4.07 0.46 18.17
N VAL A 158 -5.38 0.74 18.15
CA VAL A 158 -6.06 1.44 19.25
C VAL A 158 -5.96 0.64 20.55
N ALA A 159 -6.20 -0.67 20.50
CA ALA A 159 -6.10 -1.53 21.68
C ALA A 159 -4.67 -1.57 22.25
N VAL A 160 -3.64 -1.64 21.39
CA VAL A 160 -2.23 -1.60 21.80
C VAL A 160 -1.88 -0.25 22.43
N ASN A 161 -2.30 0.87 21.82
CA ASN A 161 -2.03 2.21 22.36
C ASN A 161 -2.66 2.39 23.75
N ILE A 162 -3.92 1.98 23.94
CA ILE A 162 -4.59 2.02 25.25
C ILE A 162 -3.85 1.15 26.26
N GLY A 163 -3.47 -0.08 25.89
CA GLY A 163 -2.70 -0.97 26.76
C GLY A 163 -1.35 -0.39 27.16
N GLY A 164 -0.61 0.18 26.21
CA GLY A 164 0.69 0.82 26.44
C GLY A 164 0.60 1.99 27.42
N ALA A 165 -0.39 2.87 27.25
CA ALA A 165 -0.61 4.04 28.10
C ALA A 165 -1.14 3.71 29.51
N SER A 166 -1.57 2.46 29.76
CA SER A 166 -2.23 2.06 31.02
C SER A 166 -1.27 1.48 32.07
N GLY A 167 0.03 1.81 32.00
CA GLY A 167 1.01 1.41 33.01
C GLY A 167 0.83 2.16 34.33
N ASN A 168 1.08 1.48 35.45
CA ASN A 168 1.06 2.11 36.78
C ASN A 168 2.34 1.74 37.55
N PHE A 169 3.10 2.75 37.95
CA PHE A 169 4.34 2.59 38.73
C PHE A 169 5.30 1.58 38.07
N GLU A 170 5.74 0.54 38.78
CA GLU A 170 6.79 -0.37 38.31
C GLU A 170 6.33 -1.46 37.34
N LEU A 171 5.03 -1.55 37.01
CA LEU A 171 4.53 -2.63 36.14
C LEU A 171 3.34 -2.21 35.27
N ASN A 172 3.47 -2.34 33.94
CA ASN A 172 2.32 -2.36 33.04
C ASN A 172 1.69 -3.76 33.05
N VAL A 173 0.44 -3.87 33.48
CA VAL A 173 -0.30 -5.15 33.61
C VAL A 173 -1.17 -5.48 32.38
N PHE A 174 -1.18 -4.64 31.35
CA PHE A 174 -1.89 -4.85 30.08
C PHE A 174 -1.09 -5.71 29.09
N LYS A 175 0.00 -6.36 29.53
CA LYS A 175 0.90 -7.16 28.68
C LYS A 175 0.16 -8.16 27.77
N PRO A 176 -0.83 -8.95 28.27
CA PRO A 176 -1.52 -9.94 27.44
C PRO A 176 -2.28 -9.33 26.25
N VAL A 177 -2.98 -8.21 26.46
CA VAL A 177 -3.75 -7.57 25.37
C VAL A 177 -2.82 -6.88 24.37
N ILE A 178 -1.69 -6.33 24.82
CA ILE A 178 -0.69 -5.73 23.95
C ILE A 178 -0.11 -6.80 23.00
N ILE A 179 0.47 -7.86 23.57
CA ILE A 179 1.17 -8.86 22.74
C ILE A 179 0.21 -9.65 21.85
N PHE A 180 -1.02 -9.92 22.33
CA PHE A 180 -2.06 -10.56 21.51
C PHE A 180 -2.35 -9.76 20.24
N ASN A 181 -2.62 -8.46 20.37
CA ASN A 181 -2.94 -7.62 19.22
C ASN A 181 -1.74 -7.43 18.29
N VAL A 182 -0.52 -7.29 18.83
CA VAL A 182 0.72 -7.25 18.02
C VAL A 182 0.88 -8.52 17.18
N LEU A 183 0.83 -9.69 17.81
CA LEU A 183 1.03 -10.96 17.10
C LEU A 183 -0.11 -11.25 16.11
N GLN A 184 -1.35 -10.91 16.46
CA GLN A 184 -2.48 -11.05 15.54
C GLN A 184 -2.29 -10.17 14.30
N SER A 185 -1.90 -8.90 14.47
CA SER A 185 -1.64 -7.99 13.35
C SER A 185 -0.50 -8.48 12.46
N ILE A 186 0.62 -8.93 13.04
CA ILE A 186 1.75 -9.50 12.30
C ILE A 186 1.28 -10.69 11.47
N ARG A 187 0.57 -11.63 12.10
CA ARG A 187 0.12 -12.87 11.44
C ARG A 187 -0.85 -12.58 10.30
N LEU A 188 -1.86 -11.75 10.54
CA LEU A 188 -2.85 -11.41 9.52
C LEU A 188 -2.22 -10.68 8.33
N LEU A 189 -1.31 -9.73 8.60
CA LEU A 189 -0.61 -9.01 7.52
C LEU A 189 0.27 -9.93 6.70
N ALA A 190 1.05 -10.80 7.34
CA ALA A 190 1.91 -11.77 6.64
C ALA A 190 1.07 -12.70 5.74
N ASP A 191 0.09 -13.39 6.32
CA ASP A 191 -0.74 -14.36 5.60
C ASP A 191 -1.54 -13.68 4.47
N ALA A 192 -2.06 -12.47 4.70
CA ALA A 192 -2.80 -11.74 3.67
C ALA A 192 -1.89 -11.21 2.55
N CYS A 193 -0.65 -10.81 2.86
CA CYS A 193 0.31 -10.40 1.83
C CYS A 193 0.72 -11.58 0.95
N GLU A 194 0.98 -12.75 1.53
CA GLU A 194 1.27 -13.98 0.79
C GLU A 194 0.07 -14.36 -0.09
N SER A 195 -1.13 -14.47 0.49
CA SER A 195 -2.34 -14.82 -0.26
C SER A 195 -2.67 -13.82 -1.37
N PHE A 196 -2.54 -12.51 -1.11
CA PHE A 196 -2.76 -11.48 -2.12
C PHE A 196 -1.69 -11.53 -3.23
N THR A 197 -0.45 -11.88 -2.89
CA THR A 197 0.62 -12.03 -3.88
C THR A 197 0.31 -13.19 -4.81
N ASP A 198 0.14 -14.38 -4.25
CA ASP A 198 0.04 -15.63 -5.00
C ASP A 198 -1.29 -15.75 -5.78
N ASN A 199 -2.39 -15.30 -5.16
CA ASN A 199 -3.73 -15.46 -5.72
C ASN A 199 -4.23 -14.18 -6.40
N CYS A 200 -3.44 -13.11 -6.50
CA CYS A 200 -3.83 -11.90 -7.22
C CYS A 200 -2.68 -11.29 -7.99
N ILE A 201 -1.67 -10.73 -7.30
CA ILE A 201 -0.64 -9.88 -7.91
C ILE A 201 0.11 -10.58 -9.04
N VAL A 202 0.57 -11.81 -8.84
CA VAL A 202 1.36 -12.54 -9.86
C VAL A 202 0.55 -12.87 -11.12
N GLY A 203 -0.78 -12.89 -11.03
CA GLY A 203 -1.70 -13.20 -12.12
C GLY A 203 -2.32 -11.98 -12.80
N ILE A 204 -2.00 -10.75 -12.35
CA ILE A 204 -2.56 -9.54 -12.95
C ILE A 204 -2.12 -9.41 -14.40
N GLN A 205 -3.07 -9.11 -15.28
CA GLN A 205 -2.81 -8.75 -16.68
C GLN A 205 -3.39 -7.37 -16.99
N ALA A 206 -2.70 -6.60 -17.84
CA ALA A 206 -3.22 -5.34 -18.34
C ALA A 206 -4.30 -5.61 -19.40
N ASN A 207 -5.46 -4.96 -19.26
CA ASN A 207 -6.47 -4.93 -20.32
C ASN A 207 -6.11 -3.84 -21.33
N GLU A 208 -5.12 -4.11 -22.17
CA GLU A 208 -4.55 -3.14 -23.12
C GLU A 208 -5.62 -2.54 -24.05
N ALA A 209 -6.63 -3.33 -24.43
CA ALA A 209 -7.72 -2.86 -25.27
C ALA A 209 -8.53 -1.75 -24.58
N ASN A 210 -8.84 -1.92 -23.30
CA ASN A 210 -9.62 -0.94 -22.54
C ASN A 210 -8.76 0.28 -22.14
N ILE A 211 -7.50 0.07 -21.76
CA ILE A 211 -6.54 1.16 -21.50
C ILE A 211 -6.39 2.04 -22.75
N LYS A 212 -6.18 1.43 -23.92
CA LYS A 212 -6.07 2.17 -25.20
C LYS A 212 -7.34 2.94 -25.51
N LYS A 213 -8.52 2.37 -25.22
CA LYS A 213 -9.80 3.04 -25.38
C LYS A 213 -9.91 4.28 -24.48
N HIS A 214 -9.56 4.17 -23.20
CA HIS A 214 -9.57 5.30 -22.27
C HIS A 214 -8.60 6.40 -22.71
N LEU A 215 -7.38 6.02 -23.07
CA LEU A 215 -6.35 6.96 -23.53
C LEU A 215 -6.78 7.72 -24.79
N THR A 216 -7.41 7.02 -25.75
CA THR A 216 -7.88 7.62 -27.01
C THR A 216 -9.07 8.57 -26.79
N ASN A 217 -9.96 8.24 -25.85
CA ASN A 217 -11.14 9.04 -25.56
C ASN A 217 -10.86 10.19 -24.57
N SER A 218 -9.72 10.18 -23.88
CA SER A 218 -9.39 11.20 -22.88
C SER A 218 -9.17 12.58 -23.50
N LEU A 219 -9.71 13.60 -22.83
CA LEU A 219 -9.48 14.99 -23.18
C LEU A 219 -8.14 15.52 -22.66
N MET A 220 -7.43 14.76 -21.81
CA MET A 220 -6.23 15.25 -21.11
C MET A 220 -4.99 15.33 -22.01
N LEU A 221 -5.01 14.64 -23.15
CA LEU A 221 -3.93 14.69 -24.15
C LEU A 221 -3.89 16.02 -24.90
N VAL A 222 -4.92 16.88 -24.78
CA VAL A 222 -5.06 18.12 -25.53
C VAL A 222 -3.92 19.11 -25.33
N THR A 223 -3.25 19.07 -24.17
CA THR A 223 -2.12 19.96 -23.85
C THR A 223 -0.93 19.77 -24.78
N SER A 224 -0.79 18.59 -25.39
CA SER A 224 0.21 18.32 -26.43
C SER A 224 0.02 19.17 -27.69
N LEU A 225 -1.19 19.70 -27.92
CA LEU A 225 -1.50 20.54 -29.06
C LEU A 225 -1.03 21.99 -28.88
N ASN A 226 -0.81 22.45 -27.65
CA ASN A 226 -0.48 23.86 -27.35
C ASN A 226 0.68 24.42 -28.19
N PRO A 227 1.82 23.71 -28.37
CA PRO A 227 2.94 24.22 -29.17
C PRO A 227 2.64 24.30 -30.68
N HIS A 228 1.59 23.64 -31.15
CA HIS A 228 1.27 23.51 -32.58
C HIS A 228 0.13 24.44 -33.02
N ILE A 229 -0.86 24.64 -32.16
CA ILE A 229 -2.07 25.44 -32.48
C ILE A 229 -2.33 26.58 -31.49
N GLY A 230 -1.54 26.71 -30.43
CA GLY A 230 -1.73 27.70 -29.36
C GLY A 230 -2.78 27.26 -28.32
N TYR A 231 -2.69 27.85 -27.12
CA TYR A 231 -3.53 27.50 -25.98
C TYR A 231 -5.03 27.68 -26.25
N ASP A 232 -5.44 28.82 -26.82
CA ASP A 232 -6.85 29.13 -27.05
C ASP A 232 -7.52 28.14 -28.01
N ASN A 233 -6.80 27.72 -29.06
CA ASN A 233 -7.29 26.72 -30.00
C ASN A 233 -7.33 25.33 -29.35
N ALA A 234 -6.33 24.94 -28.57
CA ALA A 234 -6.35 23.66 -27.84
C ALA A 234 -7.54 23.61 -26.85
N ALA A 235 -7.79 24.69 -26.11
CA ALA A 235 -8.95 24.80 -25.23
C ALA A 235 -10.28 24.73 -26.01
N LYS A 236 -10.35 25.34 -27.20
CA LYS A 236 -11.51 25.23 -28.11
C LYS A 236 -11.74 23.80 -28.57
N VAL A 237 -10.68 23.06 -28.93
CA VAL A 237 -10.74 21.63 -29.29
C VAL A 237 -11.31 20.82 -28.14
N ALA A 238 -10.77 20.95 -26.92
CA ALA A 238 -11.27 20.20 -25.75
C ALA A 238 -12.75 20.51 -25.45
N LYS A 239 -13.15 21.78 -25.50
CA LYS A 239 -14.55 22.19 -25.29
C LYS A 239 -15.48 21.61 -26.35
N LYS A 240 -15.06 21.60 -27.62
CA LYS A 240 -15.84 21.01 -28.72
C LYS A 240 -15.96 19.50 -28.55
N ALA A 241 -14.85 18.81 -28.31
CA ALA A 241 -14.79 17.37 -28.06
C ALA A 241 -15.74 16.96 -26.93
N HIS A 242 -15.69 17.68 -25.80
CA HIS A 242 -16.58 17.44 -24.67
C HIS A 242 -18.05 17.69 -25.01
N LYS A 243 -18.38 18.84 -25.60
CA LYS A 243 -19.77 19.24 -25.91
C LYS A 243 -20.43 18.31 -26.93
N GLU A 244 -19.66 17.83 -27.90
CA GLU A 244 -20.17 17.01 -29.01
C GLU A 244 -19.92 15.51 -28.82
N ASN A 245 -19.35 15.10 -27.67
CA ASN A 245 -18.98 13.72 -27.37
C ASN A 245 -18.10 13.07 -28.46
N LYS A 246 -17.04 13.79 -28.84
CA LYS A 246 -16.05 13.40 -29.85
C LYS A 246 -14.67 13.22 -29.23
N THR A 247 -13.82 12.49 -29.91
CA THR A 247 -12.38 12.45 -29.61
C THR A 247 -11.72 13.81 -29.90
N LEU A 248 -10.56 14.05 -29.30
CA LEU A 248 -9.74 15.23 -29.62
C LEU A 248 -9.34 15.27 -31.10
N LYS A 249 -9.09 14.10 -31.70
CA LYS A 249 -8.72 13.96 -33.12
C LYS A 249 -9.85 14.42 -34.03
N GLU A 250 -11.07 13.92 -33.84
CA GLU A 250 -12.24 14.35 -34.62
C GLU A 250 -12.50 15.85 -34.45
N ALA A 251 -12.45 16.35 -33.21
CA ALA A 251 -12.72 17.75 -32.93
C ALA A 251 -11.70 18.71 -33.58
N VAL A 252 -10.40 18.37 -33.57
CA VAL A 252 -9.36 19.23 -34.16
C VAL A 252 -9.42 19.26 -35.69
N VAL A 253 -9.76 18.13 -36.31
CA VAL A 253 -9.91 17.99 -37.76
C VAL A 253 -11.12 18.77 -38.26
N GLU A 254 -12.27 18.63 -37.60
CA GLU A 254 -13.47 19.40 -37.98
C GLU A 254 -13.34 20.91 -37.74
N LEU A 255 -12.47 21.33 -36.81
CA LEU A 255 -12.16 22.73 -36.61
C LEU A 255 -11.17 23.27 -37.66
N GLY A 256 -10.64 22.42 -38.54
CA GLY A 256 -9.66 22.78 -39.56
C GLY A 256 -8.31 23.19 -38.98
N LEU A 257 -8.00 22.78 -37.75
CA LEU A 257 -6.79 23.20 -37.04
C LEU A 257 -5.60 22.27 -37.31
N LEU A 258 -5.85 20.97 -37.53
CA LEU A 258 -4.85 19.96 -37.90
C LEU A 258 -5.49 18.90 -38.80
N THR A 259 -4.68 18.19 -39.58
CA THR A 259 -5.11 16.95 -40.25
C THR A 259 -5.02 15.76 -39.30
N GLU A 260 -5.62 14.62 -39.67
CA GLU A 260 -5.53 13.39 -38.91
C GLU A 260 -4.09 12.91 -38.75
N GLU A 261 -3.32 12.94 -39.84
CA GLU A 261 -1.92 12.50 -39.87
C GLU A 261 -1.07 13.39 -38.96
N LYS A 262 -1.33 14.70 -38.98
CA LYS A 262 -0.60 15.63 -38.12
C LYS A 262 -0.94 15.44 -36.66
N PHE A 263 -2.20 15.13 -36.33
CA PHE A 263 -2.61 14.80 -34.97
C PHE A 263 -1.85 13.58 -34.45
N ASP A 264 -1.81 12.50 -35.23
CA ASP A 264 -1.11 11.26 -34.86
C ASP A 264 0.42 11.47 -34.72
N GLU A 265 1.00 12.43 -35.44
CA GLU A 265 2.41 12.80 -35.32
C GLU A 265 2.70 13.53 -33.99
N VAL A 266 1.84 14.46 -33.59
CA VAL A 266 2.11 15.39 -32.47
C VAL A 266 1.55 14.93 -31.13
N VAL A 267 0.44 14.19 -31.13
CA VAL A 267 -0.19 13.65 -29.91
C VAL A 267 0.38 12.27 -29.64
N ARG A 268 1.52 12.23 -28.94
CA ARG A 268 2.27 11.01 -28.62
C ARG A 268 2.29 10.79 -27.11
N PRO A 269 1.37 9.99 -26.54
CA PRO A 269 1.27 9.77 -25.10
C PRO A 269 2.58 9.32 -24.45
N GLU A 270 3.39 8.51 -25.15
CA GLU A 270 4.71 8.05 -24.70
C GLU A 270 5.74 9.18 -24.56
N LYS A 271 5.48 10.37 -25.14
CA LYS A 271 6.29 11.58 -24.96
C LYS A 271 5.72 12.52 -23.88
N MET A 272 4.68 12.09 -23.15
CA MET A 272 3.97 12.88 -22.13
C MET A 272 4.14 12.32 -20.71
N ILE A 273 5.03 11.35 -20.52
CA ILE A 273 5.21 10.60 -19.26
C ILE A 273 6.50 10.96 -18.49
N GLY A 274 7.11 12.10 -18.81
CA GLY A 274 8.35 12.57 -18.18
C GLY A 274 8.79 13.98 -18.62
N PRO A 275 9.77 14.58 -17.92
CA PRO A 275 10.33 15.87 -18.30
C PRO A 275 11.06 15.79 -19.64
N LYS A 276 11.07 16.91 -20.37
CA LYS A 276 11.86 17.07 -21.59
C LYS A 276 13.19 17.75 -21.23
N ALA A 277 14.28 17.23 -21.80
CA ALA A 277 15.58 17.91 -21.81
C ALA A 277 15.60 19.00 -22.90
#